data_AF-A0A516WY96-F1
#
_entry.id   AF-A0A516WY96-F1
#
_cell.length_a   1.000
_cell.length_b   1.000
_cell.length_c   1.000
_cell.angle_alpha   90.00
_cell.angle_beta   90.00
_cell.angle_gamma   90.00
#
_symmetry.space_group_name_H-M   'P 1'
#
loop_
_entity.id
_entity.type
_entity.pdbx_description
1 polymer ?
#
loop_
_entity_poly.entity_id
_entity_poly.type
_entity_poly.pdbx_seq_one_letter_code
_entity_poly.pdbx_strand_id
1 'polypeptide(L)'
;MVTAAASAPMLPGMPASPAVSEIEQLALIGQQQPIRVPARLWRSWLTDPTVVARFEAKTYRRPGGRCTVWFGSVSSTGHGSFRASLPGPSRRGTVPAHLFAYQLEYGVIPRLGWSGADDAVLCHQCDSAGCVNPAHMRLGTNAVNRTEYHLRRRNLASPLSDVRGPAGRTRAIAAAIRTGLTSGEDPNSIEQRIRCAEAAGLPLTLW
;
A
#
# COMPACT_ATOMS: atom_id res chain seq x y z
N MET A 1 -39.89 -16.61 -7.27
CA MET A 1 -38.94 -17.56 -6.62
C MET A 1 -37.57 -16.90 -6.66
N VAL A 2 -37.07 -16.45 -5.51
CA VAL A 2 -35.83 -15.66 -5.39
C VAL A 2 -34.64 -16.63 -5.33
N THR A 3 -33.68 -16.44 -6.24
CA THR A 3 -32.42 -17.17 -6.33
C THR A 3 -31.49 -16.82 -5.17
N ALA A 4 -30.97 -17.84 -4.49
CA ALA A 4 -30.04 -17.71 -3.37
C ALA A 4 -28.67 -17.17 -3.83
N ALA A 5 -28.17 -16.14 -3.14
CA ALA A 5 -26.82 -15.62 -3.32
C ALA A 5 -25.80 -16.56 -2.63
N ALA A 6 -24.83 -17.04 -3.40
CA ALA A 6 -23.73 -17.85 -2.89
C ALA A 6 -22.85 -17.02 -1.95
N SER A 7 -22.63 -17.53 -0.73
CA SER A 7 -21.76 -16.92 0.27
C SER A 7 -20.28 -17.10 -0.09
N ALA A 8 -19.51 -16.02 -0.07
CA ALA A 8 -18.05 -16.05 -0.25
C ALA A 8 -17.36 -16.78 0.92
N PRO A 9 -16.23 -17.48 0.68
CA PRO A 9 -15.54 -18.24 1.73
C PRO A 9 -14.95 -17.33 2.80
N MET A 10 -15.20 -17.68 4.06
CA MET A 10 -14.66 -16.98 5.23
C MET A 10 -13.14 -17.19 5.36
N LEU A 11 -12.40 -16.09 5.51
CA LEU A 11 -10.97 -16.13 5.84
C LEU A 11 -10.78 -16.45 7.34
N PRO A 12 -9.79 -17.28 7.72
CA PRO A 12 -9.59 -17.69 9.11
C PRO A 12 -9.14 -16.53 10.00
N GLY A 13 -9.83 -16.34 11.15
CA GLY A 13 -9.47 -15.37 12.19
C GLY A 13 -10.48 -14.24 12.47
N MET A 14 -11.61 -14.18 11.76
CA MET A 14 -12.65 -13.18 12.00
C MET A 14 -13.86 -13.77 12.75
N PRO A 15 -14.40 -13.12 13.81
CA PRO A 15 -15.73 -13.47 14.31
C PRO A 15 -16.79 -13.20 13.25
N ALA A 16 -17.86 -14.01 13.23
CA ALA A 16 -18.95 -13.89 12.26
C ALA A 16 -19.58 -12.48 12.30
N SER A 17 -19.71 -11.83 11.15
CA SER A 17 -20.30 -10.49 11.04
C SER A 17 -21.84 -10.59 10.96
N PRO A 18 -22.60 -9.86 11.79
CA PRO A 18 -24.03 -9.73 11.57
C PRO A 18 -24.29 -8.85 10.33
N ALA A 19 -25.43 -9.05 9.67
CA ALA A 19 -25.82 -8.29 8.49
C ALA A 19 -26.04 -6.80 8.86
N VAL A 20 -25.09 -5.93 8.47
CA VAL A 20 -25.18 -4.48 8.66
C VAL A 20 -25.61 -3.82 7.34
N SER A 21 -26.66 -2.99 7.40
CA SER A 21 -27.16 -2.15 6.31
C SER A 21 -26.04 -1.41 5.58
N GLU A 22 -26.05 -1.42 4.24
CA GLU A 22 -25.00 -0.82 3.38
C GLU A 22 -24.81 0.69 3.55
N ILE A 23 -25.67 1.36 4.32
CA ILE A 23 -25.71 2.81 4.46
C ILE A 23 -25.33 3.28 5.88
N GLU A 24 -25.36 2.42 6.90
CA GLU A 24 -25.23 2.87 8.30
C GLU A 24 -24.21 2.05 9.09
N GLN A 25 -23.13 2.71 9.48
CA GLN A 25 -22.15 2.21 10.43
C GLN A 25 -22.43 2.81 11.82
N LEU A 26 -23.04 2.00 12.69
CA LEU A 26 -23.27 2.35 14.09
C LEU A 26 -21.92 2.46 14.84
N ALA A 27 -21.63 3.65 15.36
CA ALA A 27 -20.51 3.88 16.27
C ALA A 27 -20.99 3.63 17.71
N LEU A 28 -20.45 2.61 18.38
CA LEU A 28 -20.94 2.23 19.72
C LEU A 28 -20.35 3.05 20.87
N ILE A 29 -19.31 3.87 20.67
CA ILE A 29 -18.82 4.96 21.55
C ILE A 29 -17.78 5.78 20.74
N GLY A 30 -17.88 7.11 20.76
CA GLY A 30 -16.95 8.05 20.10
C GLY A 30 -17.61 8.97 19.07
N GLN A 31 -17.08 10.19 18.89
CA GLN A 31 -17.56 11.13 17.87
C GLN A 31 -17.34 10.54 16.47
N GLN A 32 -18.41 10.41 15.68
CA GLN A 32 -18.31 9.91 14.29
C GLN A 32 -17.40 10.82 13.47
N GLN A 33 -16.25 10.30 13.03
CA GLN A 33 -15.43 10.98 12.03
C GLN A 33 -15.88 10.59 10.62
N PRO A 34 -15.99 11.54 9.69
CA PRO A 34 -16.37 11.24 8.32
C PRO A 34 -15.31 10.36 7.66
N ILE A 35 -15.74 9.22 7.13
CA ILE A 35 -14.87 8.32 6.36
C ILE A 35 -14.43 9.05 5.09
N ARG A 36 -13.13 9.28 4.95
CA ARG A 36 -12.54 10.02 3.82
C ARG A 36 -12.91 9.41 2.46
N VAL A 37 -12.95 8.08 2.37
CA VAL A 37 -13.36 7.33 1.17
C VAL A 37 -14.27 6.17 1.59
N PRO A 38 -15.59 6.26 1.33
CA PRO A 38 -16.55 5.20 1.66
C PRO A 38 -16.25 3.87 0.97
N ALA A 39 -16.65 2.75 1.58
CA ALA A 39 -16.45 1.40 1.05
C ALA A 39 -16.99 1.23 -0.38
N ARG A 40 -18.14 1.83 -0.70
CA ARG A 40 -18.71 1.81 -2.07
C ARG A 40 -17.76 2.39 -3.14
N LEU A 41 -17.01 3.45 -2.81
CA LEU A 41 -16.04 4.04 -3.75
C LEU A 41 -14.84 3.12 -3.93
N TRP A 42 -14.33 2.54 -2.84
CA TRP A 42 -13.29 1.52 -2.94
C TRP A 42 -13.72 0.36 -3.84
N ARG A 43 -14.91 -0.21 -3.62
CA ARG A 43 -15.43 -1.29 -4.49
C ARG A 43 -15.44 -0.85 -5.95
N SER A 44 -16.00 0.34 -6.25
CA SER A 44 -16.07 0.84 -7.63
C SER A 44 -14.69 0.96 -8.30
N TRP A 45 -13.65 1.37 -7.57
CA TRP A 45 -12.31 1.50 -8.13
C TRP A 45 -11.58 0.16 -8.28
N LEU A 46 -11.81 -0.77 -7.36
CA LEU A 46 -11.15 -2.07 -7.38
C LEU A 46 -11.74 -3.01 -8.43
N THR A 47 -13.01 -2.82 -8.80
CA THR A 47 -13.68 -3.60 -9.85
C THR A 47 -13.62 -2.96 -11.24
N ASP A 48 -13.20 -1.70 -11.35
CA ASP A 48 -13.06 -1.02 -12.65
C ASP A 48 -11.74 -1.43 -13.32
N PRO A 49 -11.79 -2.16 -14.46
CA PRO A 49 -10.58 -2.65 -15.14
C PRO A 49 -9.67 -1.51 -15.62
N THR A 50 -10.21 -0.33 -15.94
CA THR A 50 -9.42 0.82 -16.36
C THR A 50 -8.59 1.37 -15.19
N VAL A 51 -9.17 1.39 -13.99
CA VAL A 51 -8.48 1.85 -12.78
C VAL A 51 -7.39 0.85 -12.39
N VAL A 52 -7.69 -0.44 -12.42
CA VAL A 52 -6.72 -1.51 -12.13
C VAL A 52 -5.55 -1.49 -13.12
N ALA A 53 -5.81 -1.41 -14.42
CA ALA A 53 -4.75 -1.33 -15.43
C ALA A 53 -3.83 -0.09 -15.22
N ARG A 54 -4.41 1.06 -14.87
CA ARG A 54 -3.63 2.28 -14.53
C ARG A 54 -2.80 2.14 -13.26
N PHE A 55 -3.23 1.30 -12.32
CA PHE A 55 -2.47 0.99 -11.12
C PHE A 55 -1.31 0.06 -11.48
N GLU A 56 -1.59 -1.07 -12.14
CA GLU A 56 -0.62 -2.09 -12.54
C GLU A 56 0.49 -1.52 -13.43
N ALA A 57 0.15 -0.63 -14.36
CA ALA A 57 1.11 0.08 -15.21
C ALA A 57 2.12 0.95 -14.44
N LYS A 58 1.96 1.13 -13.12
CA LYS A 58 2.87 1.87 -12.24
C LYS A 58 3.53 0.97 -11.18
N THR A 59 3.39 -0.34 -11.34
CA THR A 59 3.99 -1.35 -10.47
C THR A 59 5.01 -2.20 -11.22
N TYR A 60 6.12 -2.49 -10.58
CA TYR A 60 7.14 -3.39 -11.11
C TYR A 60 7.32 -4.55 -10.15
N ARG A 61 6.93 -5.76 -10.57
CA ARG A 61 7.01 -6.97 -9.75
C ARG A 61 8.41 -7.58 -9.86
N ARG A 62 9.15 -7.55 -8.75
CA ARG A 62 10.48 -8.21 -8.64
C ARG A 62 10.31 -9.72 -8.43
N PRO A 63 11.25 -10.56 -8.92
CA PRO A 63 11.19 -12.01 -8.75
C PRO A 63 11.41 -12.44 -7.28
N GLY A 64 11.03 -13.68 -6.96
CA GLY A 64 11.34 -14.32 -5.68
C GLY A 64 10.63 -13.72 -4.46
N GLY A 65 9.40 -13.23 -4.63
CA GLY A 65 8.62 -12.67 -3.52
C GLY A 65 9.18 -11.35 -2.96
N ARG A 66 10.06 -10.67 -3.69
CA ARG A 66 10.60 -9.35 -3.33
C ARG A 66 9.52 -8.26 -3.38
N CYS A 67 9.91 -7.04 -3.03
CA CYS A 67 9.00 -5.90 -3.11
C CYS A 67 8.45 -5.75 -4.52
N THR A 68 7.14 -5.56 -4.64
CA THR A 68 6.55 -4.99 -5.87
C THR A 68 6.72 -3.49 -5.74
N VAL A 69 7.48 -2.88 -6.63
CA VAL A 69 7.89 -1.48 -6.52
C VAL A 69 6.86 -0.57 -7.17
N TRP A 70 6.41 0.44 -6.43
CA TRP A 70 5.68 1.56 -7.00
C TRP A 70 6.65 2.54 -7.68
N PHE A 71 6.47 2.75 -8.97
CA PHE A 71 7.25 3.73 -9.73
C PHE A 71 6.39 4.90 -10.27
N GLY A 72 5.25 5.17 -9.64
CA GLY A 72 4.41 6.35 -9.89
C GLY A 72 4.79 7.58 -9.05
N SER A 73 3.81 8.42 -8.71
CA SER A 73 3.99 9.60 -7.84
C SER A 73 4.24 9.19 -6.38
N VAL A 74 5.07 9.96 -5.66
CA VAL A 74 5.53 9.64 -4.29
C VAL A 74 5.30 10.83 -3.38
N SER A 75 4.71 10.62 -2.20
CA SER A 75 4.51 11.66 -1.19
C SER A 75 5.82 12.08 -0.50
N SER A 76 5.77 13.11 0.34
CA SER A 76 6.90 13.46 1.22
C SER A 76 7.24 12.36 2.23
N THR A 77 6.28 11.51 2.60
CA THR A 77 6.49 10.36 3.50
C THR A 77 7.08 9.13 2.79
N GLY A 78 7.31 9.22 1.47
CA GLY A 78 7.89 8.16 0.65
C GLY A 78 6.94 7.06 0.19
N HIS A 79 5.67 7.14 0.59
CA HIS A 79 4.64 6.24 0.11
C HIS A 79 4.22 6.61 -1.32
N GLY A 80 3.90 5.58 -2.11
CA GLY A 80 3.25 5.79 -3.41
C GLY A 80 1.89 6.47 -3.26
N SER A 81 1.56 7.35 -4.21
CA SER A 81 0.29 8.06 -4.30
C SER A 81 -0.39 7.71 -5.63
N PHE A 82 -1.60 7.16 -5.55
CA PHE A 82 -2.37 6.71 -6.70
C PHE A 82 -3.69 7.48 -6.80
N ARG A 83 -3.98 8.03 -7.98
CA ARG A 83 -5.29 8.60 -8.30
C ARG A 83 -6.19 7.50 -8.84
N ALA A 84 -7.02 6.93 -7.98
CA ALA A 84 -7.98 5.87 -8.31
C ALA A 84 -9.21 6.38 -9.05
N SER A 85 -9.59 7.66 -8.89
CA SER A 85 -10.66 8.24 -9.70
C SER A 85 -10.25 8.44 -11.16
N LEU A 86 -11.24 8.40 -12.05
CA LEU A 86 -11.13 8.90 -13.42
C LEU A 86 -10.98 10.44 -13.43
N PRO A 87 -10.51 11.04 -14.54
CA PRO A 87 -10.45 12.49 -14.71
C PRO A 87 -11.82 13.13 -14.47
N GLY A 88 -11.87 14.15 -13.62
CA GLY A 88 -13.08 14.86 -13.25
C GLY A 88 -12.82 15.86 -12.11
N PRO A 89 -13.79 16.73 -11.77
CA PRO A 89 -13.58 17.83 -10.84
C PRO A 89 -13.35 17.41 -9.37
N SER A 90 -13.55 16.13 -9.02
CA SER A 90 -13.43 15.66 -7.65
C SER A 90 -11.98 15.32 -7.25
N ARG A 91 -11.45 16.02 -6.24
CA ARG A 91 -10.17 15.70 -5.58
C ARG A 91 -10.24 14.47 -4.66
N ARG A 92 -11.39 13.78 -4.55
CA ARG A 92 -11.62 12.68 -3.59
C ARG A 92 -11.10 11.30 -4.03
N GLY A 93 -10.24 11.23 -5.04
CA GLY A 93 -9.77 9.96 -5.62
C GLY A 93 -8.29 9.61 -5.41
N THR A 94 -7.50 10.43 -4.69
CA THR A 94 -6.09 10.12 -4.45
C THR A 94 -5.92 9.34 -3.14
N VAL A 95 -5.35 8.14 -3.23
CA VAL A 95 -5.14 7.20 -2.12
C VAL A 95 -3.68 6.73 -2.06
N PRO A 96 -3.19 6.25 -0.90
CA PRO A 96 -1.90 5.59 -0.84
C PRO A 96 -1.87 4.34 -1.73
N ALA A 97 -0.82 4.18 -2.53
CA ALA A 97 -0.71 3.08 -3.50
C ALA A 97 -0.67 1.70 -2.82
N HIS A 98 0.02 1.59 -1.68
CA HIS A 98 0.10 0.33 -0.93
C HIS A 98 -1.27 -0.09 -0.37
N LEU A 99 -2.11 0.88 0.05
CA LEU A 99 -3.47 0.61 0.50
C LEU A 99 -4.38 0.17 -0.65
N PHE A 100 -4.20 0.74 -1.84
CA PHE A 100 -4.89 0.28 -3.04
C PHE A 100 -4.51 -1.18 -3.36
N ALA A 101 -3.21 -1.50 -3.38
CA ALA A 101 -2.74 -2.85 -3.64
C ALA A 101 -3.28 -3.88 -2.65
N TYR A 102 -3.23 -3.56 -1.35
CA TYR A 102 -3.72 -4.45 -0.32
C TYR A 102 -5.21 -4.73 -0.45
N GLN A 103 -6.02 -3.70 -0.71
CA GLN A 103 -7.46 -3.89 -0.88
C GLN A 103 -7.84 -4.49 -2.23
N LEU A 104 -7.00 -4.36 -3.25
CA LEU A 104 -7.17 -5.08 -4.53
C LEU A 104 -7.03 -6.59 -4.33
N GLU A 105 -6.07 -7.02 -3.51
CA GLU A 105 -5.83 -8.44 -3.21
C GLU A 105 -6.82 -9.01 -2.19
N TYR A 106 -7.04 -8.31 -1.07
CA TYR A 106 -7.78 -8.85 0.08
C TYR A 106 -9.19 -8.28 0.23
N GLY A 107 -9.61 -7.43 -0.70
CA GLY A 107 -10.91 -6.76 -0.68
C GLY A 107 -10.95 -5.50 0.18
N VAL A 108 -12.12 -4.86 0.16
CA VAL A 108 -12.33 -3.58 0.87
C VAL A 108 -12.28 -3.79 2.37
N ILE A 109 -11.39 -3.07 3.03
CA ILE A 109 -11.31 -2.99 4.49
C ILE A 109 -12.54 -2.19 4.96
N PRO A 110 -13.49 -2.80 5.69
CA PRO A 110 -14.64 -2.09 6.22
C PRO A 110 -14.16 -1.20 7.38
N ARG A 111 -13.87 0.07 7.07
CA ARG A 111 -13.42 1.06 8.06
C ARG A 111 -14.63 1.57 8.83
N LEU A 112 -14.80 1.18 10.08
CA LEU A 112 -15.54 1.96 11.07
C LEU A 112 -14.63 3.13 11.50
N GLY A 113 -15.19 4.29 11.86
CA GLY A 113 -14.49 5.57 12.04
C GLY A 113 -13.12 5.50 12.73
N TRP A 114 -12.16 6.25 12.21
CA TRP A 114 -10.80 6.38 12.72
C TRP A 114 -10.84 7.39 13.87
N SER A 115 -10.50 6.98 15.09
CA SER A 115 -10.64 7.81 16.29
C SER A 115 -9.42 7.80 17.20
N GLY A 116 -8.31 7.13 16.86
CA GLY A 116 -7.08 7.22 17.66
C GLY A 116 -6.00 6.16 17.47
N ALA A 117 -5.35 5.80 18.59
CA ALA A 117 -4.16 4.95 18.62
C ALA A 117 -4.41 3.48 18.21
N ASP A 118 -5.66 3.04 18.28
CA ASP A 118 -6.12 1.68 17.91
C ASP A 118 -6.61 1.59 16.46
N ASP A 119 -6.49 2.68 15.69
CA ASP A 119 -6.89 2.69 14.29
C ASP A 119 -6.09 1.65 13.49
N ALA A 120 -6.83 0.88 12.68
CA ALA A 120 -6.25 -0.14 11.82
C ALA A 120 -5.38 0.51 10.72
N VAL A 121 -4.09 0.19 10.72
CA VAL A 121 -3.12 0.61 9.70
C VAL A 121 -2.50 -0.59 9.01
N LEU A 122 -1.98 -0.36 7.81
CA LEU A 122 -1.13 -1.32 7.13
C LEU A 122 0.31 -1.11 7.58
N CYS A 123 0.89 -2.14 8.20
CA CYS A 123 2.28 -2.16 8.62
C CYS A 123 3.12 -2.85 7.55
N HIS A 124 4.18 -2.18 7.07
CA HIS A 124 5.17 -2.80 6.21
C HIS A 124 6.07 -3.74 7.03
N GLN A 125 6.16 -4.98 6.56
CA GLN A 125 7.11 -5.97 7.10
C GLN A 125 8.49 -5.80 6.46
N CYS A 126 8.55 -5.27 5.24
CA CYS A 126 9.78 -5.01 4.50
C CYS A 126 10.38 -3.61 4.69
N ASP A 127 9.75 -2.76 5.50
CA ASP A 127 10.14 -1.36 5.77
C ASP A 127 10.23 -0.40 4.56
N SER A 128 9.98 -0.88 3.34
CA SER A 128 10.05 -0.07 2.12
C SER A 128 8.71 0.64 1.86
N ALA A 129 8.67 1.96 2.08
CA ALA A 129 7.49 2.80 1.83
C ALA A 129 7.00 2.76 0.37
N GLY A 130 7.90 2.48 -0.58
CA GLY A 130 7.60 2.32 -2.00
C GLY A 130 7.09 0.92 -2.38
N CYS A 131 7.01 -0.02 -1.44
CA CYS A 131 6.49 -1.36 -1.71
C CYS A 131 4.96 -1.34 -1.80
N VAL A 132 4.42 -2.06 -2.78
CA VAL A 132 2.97 -2.30 -2.93
C VAL A 132 2.65 -3.79 -2.98
N ASN A 133 3.57 -4.67 -2.58
CA ASN A 133 3.31 -6.11 -2.48
C ASN A 133 2.38 -6.39 -1.27
N PRO A 134 1.15 -6.87 -1.47
CA PRO A 134 0.21 -7.17 -0.37
C PRO A 134 0.78 -8.14 0.67
N ALA A 135 1.58 -9.13 0.24
CA ALA A 135 2.21 -10.09 1.14
C ALA A 135 3.30 -9.49 2.03
N HIS A 136 3.79 -8.28 1.73
CA HIS A 136 4.74 -7.54 2.57
C HIS A 136 4.06 -6.61 3.57
N MET A 137 2.73 -6.67 3.67
CA MET A 137 1.92 -5.85 4.54
C MET A 137 1.05 -6.72 5.43
N ARG A 138 0.75 -6.21 6.62
CA ARG A 138 -0.25 -6.79 7.52
C ARG A 138 -1.10 -5.69 8.12
N LEU A 139 -2.35 -6.01 8.44
CA LEU A 139 -3.16 -5.14 9.28
C LEU A 139 -2.60 -5.15 10.71
N GLY A 140 -2.57 -3.97 11.33
CA GLY A 140 -2.16 -3.76 12.70
C GLY A 140 -2.74 -2.46 13.23
N THR A 141 -2.30 -2.01 14.40
CA THR A 141 -2.69 -0.70 14.95
C THR A 141 -1.57 0.32 14.81
N ASN A 142 -1.89 1.61 14.91
CA ASN A 142 -0.88 2.67 14.96
C ASN A 142 0.15 2.43 16.07
N ALA A 143 -0.30 1.96 17.24
CA ALA A 143 0.59 1.62 18.36
C ALA A 143 1.60 0.52 17.97
N VAL A 144 1.13 -0.57 17.36
CA VAL A 144 1.99 -1.68 16.92
C VAL A 144 2.97 -1.21 15.84
N ASN A 145 2.50 -0.49 14.82
CA ASN A 145 3.35 0.02 13.74
C ASN A 145 4.48 0.91 14.27
N ARG A 146 4.17 1.78 15.24
CA ARG A 146 5.15 2.67 15.87
C ARG A 146 6.20 1.90 16.67
N THR A 147 5.79 0.90 17.45
CA THR A 147 6.72 0.03 18.19
C THR A 147 7.67 -0.69 17.24
N GLU A 148 7.15 -1.31 16.18
CA GLU A 148 7.98 -1.99 15.18
C GLU A 148 8.95 -1.04 14.47
N TYR A 149 8.52 0.19 14.17
CA TYR A 149 9.41 1.20 13.61
C TYR A 149 10.58 1.52 14.56
N HIS A 150 10.32 1.71 15.85
CA HIS A 150 11.38 2.00 16.83
C HIS A 150 12.38 0.86 16.99
N LEU A 151 11.92 -0.38 16.90
CA LEU A 151 12.78 -1.57 16.95
C LEU A 151 13.66 -1.69 15.69
N ARG A 152 13.13 -1.35 14.51
CA ARG A 152 13.80 -1.59 13.23
C ARG A 152 14.63 -0.43 12.70
N ARG A 153 14.32 0.82 13.06
CA ARG A 153 14.95 2.04 12.49
C ARG A 153 16.47 2.15 12.71
N ARG A 154 17.04 1.37 13.63
CA ARG A 154 18.48 1.35 13.94
C ARG A 154 19.25 0.29 13.14
N ASN A 155 18.56 -0.59 12.40
CA ASN A 155 19.22 -1.57 11.55
C ASN A 155 19.72 -0.89 10.27
N LEU A 156 21.04 -0.73 10.12
CA LEU A 156 21.67 -0.05 8.98
C LEU A 156 21.37 -0.73 7.63
N ALA A 157 21.03 -2.02 7.62
CA ALA A 157 20.62 -2.74 6.42
C ALA A 157 19.12 -2.58 6.08
N SER A 158 18.33 -1.98 6.98
CA SER A 158 16.91 -1.73 6.74
C SER A 158 16.73 -0.58 5.74
N PRO A 159 15.70 -0.65 4.86
CA PRO A 159 15.23 0.50 4.08
C PRO A 159 14.98 1.77 4.90
N LEU A 160 14.71 1.67 6.21
CA LEU A 160 14.53 2.82 7.11
C LEU A 160 15.81 3.65 7.29
N SER A 161 16.99 3.05 7.09
CA SER A 161 18.28 3.70 7.28
C SER A 161 18.84 4.35 6.01
N ASP A 162 18.07 4.39 4.92
CA ASP A 162 18.50 5.03 3.69
C ASP A 162 18.80 6.52 3.91
N VAL A 163 20.02 6.97 3.58
CA VAL A 163 20.48 8.34 3.85
C VAL A 163 19.67 9.42 3.11
N ARG A 164 18.91 9.03 2.08
CA ARG A 164 18.03 9.91 1.32
C ARG A 164 16.63 10.00 1.94
N GLY A 165 16.37 9.25 3.02
CA GLY A 165 15.06 9.07 3.62
C GLY A 165 14.10 8.22 2.75
N PRO A 166 12.89 7.92 3.25
CA PRO A 166 11.96 7.02 2.59
C PRO A 166 11.53 7.52 1.21
N ALA A 167 11.30 8.83 1.06
CA ALA A 167 10.94 9.40 -0.24
C ALA A 167 12.08 9.40 -1.25
N GLY A 168 13.30 9.69 -0.80
CA GLY A 168 14.49 9.61 -1.63
C GLY A 168 14.74 8.19 -2.14
N ARG A 169 14.65 7.20 -1.25
CA ARG A 169 14.76 5.77 -1.60
C ARG A 169 13.74 5.35 -2.65
N THR A 170 12.45 5.59 -2.41
CA THR A 170 11.38 5.22 -3.35
C THR A 170 11.60 5.86 -4.72
N ARG A 171 11.97 7.14 -4.77
CA ARG A 171 12.23 7.84 -6.04
C ARG A 171 13.47 7.30 -6.76
N ALA A 172 14.54 6.99 -6.05
CA ALA A 172 15.76 6.45 -6.64
C ALA A 172 15.52 5.07 -7.28
N ILE A 173 14.82 4.17 -6.59
CA ILE A 173 14.47 2.85 -7.15
C ILE A 173 13.48 3.00 -8.31
N ALA A 174 12.49 3.89 -8.20
CA ALA A 174 11.57 4.17 -9.30
C ALA A 174 12.30 4.71 -10.55
N ALA A 175 13.30 5.58 -10.38
CA ALA A 175 14.12 6.08 -11.47
C ALA A 175 14.93 4.95 -12.13
N ALA A 176 15.57 4.08 -11.33
CA ALA A 176 16.30 2.92 -11.83
C ALA A 176 15.43 1.99 -12.70
N ILE A 177 14.19 1.72 -12.26
CA ILE A 177 13.23 0.93 -13.03
C ILE A 177 12.84 1.64 -14.34
N ARG A 178 12.49 2.93 -14.28
CA ARG A 178 12.11 3.69 -15.48
C ARG A 178 13.24 3.75 -16.51
N THR A 179 14.49 3.89 -16.07
CA THR A 179 15.66 3.85 -16.96
C THR A 179 15.74 2.50 -17.65
N GLY A 180 15.72 1.40 -16.89
CA GLY A 180 15.84 0.06 -17.50
C GLY A 180 14.70 -0.28 -18.45
N LEU A 181 13.45 0.08 -18.10
CA LEU A 181 12.30 -0.09 -19.00
C LEU A 181 12.41 0.75 -20.28
N THR A 182 12.80 2.02 -20.18
CA THR A 182 12.99 2.90 -21.33
C THR A 182 14.11 2.40 -22.25
N SER A 183 15.15 1.81 -21.68
CA SER A 183 16.28 1.24 -22.41
C SER A 183 16.01 -0.16 -22.98
N GLY A 184 14.84 -0.75 -22.73
CA GLY A 184 14.50 -2.09 -23.20
C GLY A 184 15.34 -3.20 -22.56
N GLU A 185 15.82 -2.99 -21.34
CA GLU A 185 16.66 -3.95 -20.63
C GLU A 185 15.88 -5.18 -20.18
N ASP A 186 16.60 -6.31 -20.10
CA ASP A 186 16.03 -7.54 -19.55
C ASP A 186 15.80 -7.43 -18.02
N PRO A 187 14.94 -8.29 -17.44
CA PRO A 187 14.60 -8.22 -16.02
C PRO A 187 15.80 -8.32 -15.05
N ASN A 188 16.87 -9.04 -15.41
CA ASN A 188 18.04 -9.17 -14.53
C ASN A 188 18.84 -7.87 -14.50
N SER A 189 18.99 -7.21 -15.65
CA SER A 189 19.62 -5.89 -15.75
C SER A 189 18.84 -4.83 -14.95
N ILE A 190 17.51 -4.83 -15.03
CA ILE A 190 16.66 -3.94 -14.22
C ILE A 190 16.81 -4.23 -12.72
N GLU A 191 16.82 -5.51 -12.31
CA GLU A 191 17.03 -5.91 -10.92
C GLU A 191 18.42 -5.47 -10.42
N GLN A 192 19.46 -5.53 -11.26
CA GLN A 192 20.78 -5.02 -10.92
C GLN A 192 20.76 -3.51 -10.71
N ARG A 193 20.06 -2.74 -11.56
CA ARG A 193 19.86 -1.30 -11.35
C ARG A 193 19.16 -0.99 -10.04
N ILE A 194 18.12 -1.76 -9.70
CA ILE A 194 17.42 -1.63 -8.42
C ILE A 194 18.40 -1.85 -7.26
N ARG A 195 19.21 -2.92 -7.30
CA ARG A 195 20.20 -3.21 -6.25
C ARG A 195 21.25 -2.13 -6.11
N CYS A 196 21.77 -1.59 -7.22
CA CYS A 196 22.68 -0.45 -7.19
C CYS A 196 22.02 0.77 -6.55
N ALA A 197 20.76 1.07 -6.89
CA ALA A 197 20.01 2.18 -6.29
C ALA A 197 19.72 1.97 -4.79
N GLU A 198 19.46 0.73 -4.36
CA GLU A 198 19.31 0.33 -2.96
C GLU A 198 20.62 0.51 -2.19
N ALA A 199 21.74 0.05 -2.74
CA ALA A 199 23.07 0.12 -2.14
C ALA A 199 23.59 1.56 -2.02
N ALA A 200 23.35 2.40 -3.03
CA ALA A 200 23.75 3.82 -3.03
C ALA A 200 23.07 4.66 -1.93
N GLY A 201 22.01 4.14 -1.30
CA GLY A 201 21.35 4.79 -0.16
C GLY A 201 21.82 4.30 1.21
N LEU A 202 22.63 3.24 1.27
CA LEU A 202 23.10 2.72 2.55
C LEU A 202 24.04 3.73 3.23
N PRO A 203 23.97 3.89 4.56
CA PRO A 203 24.94 4.69 5.30
C PRO A 203 26.37 4.19 5.05
N LEU A 204 27.32 5.13 4.96
CA LEU A 204 28.74 4.77 4.95
C LEU A 204 29.08 4.12 6.29
N THR A 205 29.43 2.85 6.25
CA THR A 205 30.00 2.13 7.38
C THR A 205 31.51 2.20 7.28
N LEU A 206 32.14 2.94 8.20
CA LEU A 206 33.59 2.85 8.41
C LEU A 206 33.83 1.51 9.10
N TRP A 207 34.25 0.50 8.33
CA TRP A 207 34.84 -0.72 8.88
C TRP A 207 36.31 -0.47 9.17
#